data_AF-A0A812SGA7-F1
#
_entry.id   AF-A0A812SGA7-F1
#
_cell.length_a   1.000
_cell.length_b   1.000
_cell.length_c   1.000
_cell.angle_alpha   90.00
_cell.angle_beta   90.00
_cell.angle_gamma   90.00
#
_symmetry.space_group_name_H-M   'P 1'
#
loop_
_entity.id
_entity.type
_entity.pdbx_description
1 polymer ?
#
loop_
_entity_poly.entity_id
_entity_poly.type
_entity_poly.pdbx_seq_one_letter_code
_entity_poly.pdbx_strand_id
1 'polypeptide(L)'
;MSSELSLAKLRTCRFADGGIPRVPEQWCSERVDFMSELGGYGQAAQVMTQKLVGGHLFGISCGLGGGQSERIAFHMPEMAALSFFLSHSDWSDPQLHTPLVLLGARIVLDGMDGSAHSTEYILNGRVPLTSDLMEVKIGSQVMNVSTSKPVIAFSAETQDMLGVSLNYGEMQKARINQLSKQRAGQTLGHRVRMWYRGMALTSYAPAFRSVMQQVIKSIGVGPWGGGLSFGDSAVGFLAMWIGHAAAAGSWGDAGIPPLDYYLYSAFTENPSNQCLVHSYSNCMACIAACNERKVWPAGYWLPQSAYATGDHSNPCLTGKSHECPERGLETLWWNWNERPAGHLWQMVEGMIWDHRNDQSFRKSVLDLVMDEVVRLQSKAMTPQFPVAQTYQ
;
A
#
# COMPACT_ATOMS: atom_id res chain seq x y z
N MET A 1 -21.80 7.10 0.87
CA MET A 1 -20.82 6.73 1.90
C MET A 1 -20.64 7.92 2.82
N SER A 2 -21.19 7.87 4.04
CA SER A 2 -21.19 8.98 5.01
C SER A 2 -20.07 8.89 6.04
N SER A 3 -19.29 7.80 6.05
CA SER A 3 -18.17 7.60 6.98
C SER A 3 -17.14 8.71 6.83
N GLU A 4 -16.77 9.35 7.93
CA GLU A 4 -15.68 10.32 7.98
C GLU A 4 -14.33 9.63 7.73
N LEU A 5 -13.38 10.35 7.13
CA LEU A 5 -12.02 9.86 6.89
C LEU A 5 -11.24 9.60 8.19
N SER A 6 -11.58 10.30 9.26
CA SER A 6 -11.05 10.15 10.62
C SER A 6 -11.23 8.72 11.17
N LEU A 7 -12.28 8.01 10.71
CA LEU A 7 -12.55 6.63 11.09
C LEU A 7 -11.47 5.66 10.61
N ALA A 8 -10.68 6.02 9.60
CA ALA A 8 -9.54 5.21 9.19
C ALA A 8 -8.39 5.24 10.21
N LYS A 9 -8.41 6.19 11.16
CA LYS A 9 -7.37 6.37 12.20
C LYS A 9 -5.96 6.34 11.60
N LEU A 10 -5.76 7.06 10.50
CA LEU A 10 -4.52 7.06 9.74
C LEU A 10 -3.34 7.50 10.62
N ARG A 11 -2.26 6.74 10.56
CA ARG A 11 -0.96 7.06 11.17
C ARG A 11 0.16 6.91 10.13
N THR A 12 1.24 7.66 10.26
CA THR A 12 2.41 7.57 9.38
C THR A 12 3.69 7.18 10.11
N CYS A 13 4.64 6.63 9.36
CA CYS A 13 5.94 6.18 9.86
C CYS A 13 7.12 6.65 8.96
N ARG A 14 8.31 6.80 9.57
CA ARG A 14 9.64 7.18 9.02
C ARG A 14 9.79 8.64 8.57
N PHE A 15 8.97 9.09 7.63
CA PHE A 15 9.03 10.47 7.16
C PHE A 15 8.00 11.31 7.90
N ALA A 16 8.43 12.48 8.38
CA ALA A 16 7.60 13.36 9.19
C ALA A 16 6.69 14.20 8.30
N ASP A 17 5.49 13.70 8.01
CA ASP A 17 4.46 14.45 7.27
C ASP A 17 3.62 15.35 8.17
N GLY A 18 4.29 16.28 8.84
CA GLY A 18 3.69 17.44 9.50
C GLY A 18 2.26 17.26 10.02
N GLY A 19 2.12 16.57 11.16
CA GLY A 19 0.92 16.47 12.01
C GLY A 19 -0.17 15.46 11.64
N ILE A 20 0.09 14.54 10.71
CA ILE A 20 -0.56 13.22 10.79
C ILE A 20 -0.05 12.50 12.06
N PRO A 21 -0.94 11.83 12.84
CA PRO A 21 -0.52 11.03 13.99
C PRO A 21 0.56 10.01 13.62
N ARG A 22 1.52 9.77 14.51
CA ARG A 22 2.61 8.82 14.24
C ARG A 22 2.24 7.40 14.68
N VAL A 23 2.75 6.43 13.93
CA VAL A 23 2.85 5.05 14.41
C VAL A 23 3.70 5.04 15.69
N PRO A 24 3.37 4.22 16.72
CA PRO A 24 4.19 4.12 17.93
C PRO A 24 5.67 3.89 17.58
N GLU A 25 6.57 4.60 18.25
CA GLU A 25 8.00 4.60 17.94
C GLU A 25 8.61 3.20 17.99
N GLN A 26 8.17 2.35 18.93
CA GLN A 26 8.63 0.96 19.00
C GLN A 26 8.26 0.10 17.78
N TRP A 27 7.30 0.54 16.95
CA TRP A 27 6.87 -0.14 15.73
C TRP A 27 7.35 0.57 14.46
N CYS A 28 8.05 1.70 14.63
CA CYS A 28 8.42 2.59 13.55
C CYS A 28 9.83 3.15 13.79
N SER A 29 10.83 2.46 13.25
CA SER A 29 12.21 2.94 13.25
C SER A 29 12.90 2.61 11.93
N GLU A 30 14.19 2.94 11.81
CA GLU A 30 14.98 2.58 10.64
C GLU A 30 15.04 1.07 10.39
N ARG A 31 14.95 0.25 11.45
CA ARG A 31 15.07 -1.22 11.38
C ARG A 31 13.78 -1.95 11.74
N VAL A 32 12.74 -1.22 12.09
CA VAL A 32 11.44 -1.78 12.49
C VAL A 32 10.35 -1.17 11.64
N ASP A 33 9.63 -2.03 10.94
CA ASP A 33 8.39 -1.69 10.22
C ASP A 33 7.39 -2.85 10.25
N PHE A 34 6.28 -2.69 9.53
CA PHE A 34 5.22 -3.70 9.48
C PHE A 34 5.61 -5.02 8.80
N MET A 35 6.66 -5.04 7.99
CA MET A 35 7.20 -6.25 7.37
C MET A 35 8.20 -6.96 8.30
N SER A 36 8.81 -6.22 9.22
CA SER A 36 9.70 -6.79 10.23
C SER A 36 8.98 -7.59 11.31
N GLU A 37 9.68 -8.55 11.93
CA GLU A 37 9.22 -9.29 13.11
C GLU A 37 8.76 -8.32 14.21
N LEU A 38 9.58 -7.29 14.45
CA LEU A 38 9.42 -6.30 15.51
C LEU A 38 8.32 -5.26 15.25
N GLY A 39 7.65 -5.31 14.10
CA GLY A 39 6.43 -4.52 13.86
C GLY A 39 5.36 -4.82 14.91
N GLY A 40 4.34 -3.98 15.00
CA GLY A 40 3.38 -4.04 16.11
C GLY A 40 2.74 -5.42 16.33
N TYR A 41 2.56 -5.80 17.60
CA TYR A 41 1.82 -7.01 17.95
C TYR A 41 0.39 -6.95 17.37
N GLY A 42 0.00 -7.97 16.62
CA GLY A 42 -1.28 -8.00 15.90
C GLY A 42 -1.39 -6.95 14.79
N GLN A 43 -0.31 -6.26 14.40
CA GLN A 43 -0.29 -5.44 13.19
C GLN A 43 -0.31 -6.37 11.98
N ALA A 44 -1.42 -6.34 11.25
CA ALA A 44 -1.53 -7.12 10.03
C ALA A 44 -0.65 -6.52 8.94
N ALA A 45 0.18 -7.34 8.31
CA ALA A 45 0.95 -6.93 7.16
C ALA A 45 0.07 -6.95 5.91
N GLN A 46 -0.15 -5.77 5.32
CA GLN A 46 -0.76 -5.67 4.00
C GLN A 46 0.27 -6.08 2.95
N VAL A 47 -0.07 -7.13 2.19
CA VAL A 47 0.77 -7.66 1.13
C VAL A 47 0.23 -7.21 -0.21
N MET A 48 0.99 -6.35 -0.86
CA MET A 48 0.79 -5.96 -2.25
C MET A 48 1.10 -7.15 -3.13
N THR A 49 0.12 -7.53 -3.91
CA THR A 49 0.17 -8.71 -4.76
C THR A 49 -0.43 -8.34 -6.11
N GLN A 50 -0.14 -9.14 -7.13
CA GLN A 50 -0.97 -9.16 -8.34
C GLN A 50 -2.27 -9.92 -8.03
N LYS A 51 -2.97 -10.41 -9.06
CA LYS A 51 -4.19 -11.24 -8.92
C LYS A 51 -4.02 -12.41 -7.93
N LEU A 52 -2.80 -12.96 -7.87
CA LEU A 52 -2.46 -14.14 -7.08
C LEU A 52 -1.27 -13.85 -6.16
N VAL A 53 -1.38 -14.31 -4.91
CA VAL A 53 -0.35 -14.21 -3.88
C VAL A 53 0.70 -15.28 -4.10
N GLY A 54 1.96 -14.85 -4.02
CA GLY A 54 3.11 -15.71 -4.25
C GLY A 54 3.84 -15.36 -5.53
N GLY A 55 3.22 -14.70 -6.53
CA GLY A 55 3.93 -14.20 -7.72
C GLY A 55 5.01 -15.17 -8.25
N HIS A 56 6.27 -14.74 -8.24
CA HIS A 56 7.42 -15.55 -8.66
C HIS A 56 8.13 -16.31 -7.51
N LEU A 57 7.46 -16.55 -6.40
CA LEU A 57 8.01 -17.22 -5.20
C LEU A 57 8.65 -18.57 -5.53
N PHE A 58 8.05 -19.34 -6.45
CA PHE A 58 8.54 -20.64 -6.89
C PHE A 58 9.23 -20.59 -8.27
N GLY A 59 9.42 -19.38 -8.81
CA GLY A 59 10.08 -19.13 -10.09
C GLY A 59 11.55 -18.73 -9.95
N ILE A 60 12.06 -18.04 -10.97
CA ILE A 60 13.50 -17.75 -11.19
C ILE A 60 14.13 -16.81 -10.15
N SER A 61 13.31 -16.21 -9.27
CA SER A 61 13.73 -15.09 -8.39
C SER A 61 13.80 -15.43 -6.90
N CYS A 62 13.73 -16.72 -6.52
CA CYS A 62 13.79 -17.27 -5.15
C CYS A 62 14.34 -16.29 -4.09
N GLY A 63 13.43 -15.63 -3.35
CA GLY A 63 13.73 -14.80 -2.17
C GLY A 63 14.42 -13.45 -2.42
N LEU A 64 15.17 -13.28 -3.50
CA LEU A 64 16.07 -12.13 -3.70
C LEU A 64 15.64 -11.18 -4.83
N GLY A 65 14.88 -11.65 -5.83
CA GLY A 65 14.46 -10.83 -6.98
C GLY A 65 12.98 -10.49 -7.03
N GLY A 66 12.21 -10.86 -6.00
CA GLY A 66 10.75 -10.71 -5.94
C GLY A 66 10.29 -9.42 -5.26
N GLY A 67 9.04 -9.05 -5.52
CA GLY A 67 8.38 -7.92 -4.86
C GLY A 67 8.07 -8.19 -3.39
N GLN A 68 7.26 -7.33 -2.79
CA GLN A 68 6.87 -7.43 -1.39
C GLN A 68 6.22 -8.80 -1.06
N SER A 69 5.41 -9.33 -1.98
CA SER A 69 4.67 -10.59 -1.80
C SER A 69 5.55 -11.83 -1.74
N GLU A 70 6.61 -11.86 -2.54
CA GLU A 70 7.57 -12.96 -2.55
C GLU A 70 8.42 -12.93 -1.30
N ARG A 71 8.89 -11.74 -0.89
CA ARG A 71 9.69 -11.61 0.32
C ARG A 71 8.91 -12.05 1.55
N ILE A 72 7.66 -11.59 1.74
CA ILE A 72 6.91 -11.98 2.93
C ILE A 72 6.66 -13.49 2.99
N ALA A 73 6.39 -14.14 1.86
CA ALA A 73 6.20 -15.59 1.81
C ALA A 73 7.51 -16.37 2.04
N PHE A 74 8.67 -15.78 1.70
CA PHE A 74 9.97 -16.33 2.06
C PHE A 74 10.25 -16.24 3.56
N HIS A 75 9.90 -15.11 4.19
CA HIS A 75 10.04 -14.91 5.63
C HIS A 75 9.00 -15.65 6.48
N MET A 76 7.84 -15.97 5.88
CA MET A 76 6.75 -16.72 6.48
C MET A 76 6.54 -18.04 5.73
N PRO A 77 7.33 -19.09 6.01
CA PRO A 77 7.28 -20.34 5.25
C PRO A 77 5.90 -21.03 5.29
N GLU A 78 5.07 -20.77 6.31
CA GLU A 78 3.69 -21.24 6.35
C GLU A 78 2.85 -20.70 5.19
N MET A 79 3.10 -19.46 4.75
CA MET A 79 2.43 -18.86 3.60
C MET A 79 2.84 -19.58 2.31
N ALA A 80 4.13 -19.89 2.14
CA ALA A 80 4.61 -20.69 1.02
C ALA A 80 4.01 -22.10 1.01
N ALA A 81 3.91 -22.75 2.18
CA ALA A 81 3.30 -24.06 2.32
C ALA A 81 1.81 -24.05 1.90
N LEU A 82 1.05 -23.03 2.32
CA LEU A 82 -0.35 -22.89 1.90
C LEU A 82 -0.49 -22.70 0.39
N SER A 83 0.40 -21.94 -0.25
CA SER A 83 0.40 -21.77 -1.70
C SER A 83 0.52 -23.10 -2.44
N PHE A 84 1.28 -24.08 -1.92
CA PHE A 84 1.35 -25.43 -2.51
C PHE A 84 0.02 -26.19 -2.44
N PHE A 85 -0.63 -26.19 -1.27
CA PHE A 85 -1.82 -27.03 -1.04
C PHE A 85 -3.13 -26.39 -1.50
N LEU A 86 -3.20 -25.06 -1.48
CA LEU A 86 -4.38 -24.28 -1.81
C LEU A 86 -4.17 -23.48 -3.10
N SER A 87 -3.22 -23.90 -3.95
CA SER A 87 -3.04 -23.27 -5.25
C SER A 87 -4.32 -23.37 -6.06
N HIS A 88 -4.66 -22.27 -6.71
CA HIS A 88 -5.71 -22.22 -7.72
C HIS A 88 -5.19 -21.62 -9.03
N SER A 89 -3.87 -21.56 -9.17
CA SER A 89 -3.25 -21.06 -10.40
C SER A 89 -3.31 -22.12 -11.49
N ASP A 90 -3.79 -21.72 -12.67
CA ASP A 90 -3.65 -22.51 -13.90
C ASP A 90 -2.19 -22.49 -14.45
N TRP A 91 -1.28 -21.78 -13.78
CA TRP A 91 0.12 -21.61 -14.18
C TRP A 91 0.99 -22.72 -13.56
N SER A 92 2.24 -22.84 -14.01
CA SER A 92 3.18 -23.85 -13.47
C SER A 92 3.50 -23.66 -11.98
N ASP A 93 3.27 -22.46 -11.45
CA ASP A 93 3.75 -22.05 -10.13
C ASP A 93 2.58 -21.96 -9.13
N PRO A 94 2.69 -22.59 -7.94
CA PRO A 94 1.64 -22.55 -6.93
C PRO A 94 1.37 -21.14 -6.36
N GLN A 95 0.11 -20.67 -6.39
CA GLN A 95 -0.25 -19.32 -5.93
C GLN A 95 -1.67 -19.27 -5.31
N LEU A 96 -1.87 -18.40 -4.31
CA LEU A 96 -3.15 -18.24 -3.61
C LEU A 96 -4.02 -17.13 -4.24
N HIS A 97 -5.33 -17.34 -4.31
CA HIS A 97 -6.26 -16.29 -4.74
C HIS A 97 -6.37 -15.15 -3.73
N THR A 98 -6.66 -13.95 -4.25
CA THR A 98 -6.97 -12.76 -3.46
C THR A 98 -8.45 -12.40 -3.54
N PRO A 99 -9.03 -11.72 -2.53
CA PRO A 99 -8.42 -11.32 -1.26
C PRO A 99 -8.17 -12.51 -0.33
N LEU A 100 -7.06 -12.46 0.42
CA LEU A 100 -6.62 -13.47 1.37
C LEU A 100 -6.40 -12.82 2.74
N VAL A 101 -6.83 -13.50 3.81
CA VAL A 101 -6.42 -13.21 5.19
C VAL A 101 -5.81 -14.47 5.74
N LEU A 102 -4.55 -14.38 6.17
CA LEU A 102 -3.82 -15.47 6.79
C LEU A 102 -3.53 -15.09 8.24
N LEU A 103 -4.04 -15.89 9.17
CA LEU A 103 -3.82 -15.73 10.60
C LEU A 103 -2.94 -16.86 11.09
N GLY A 104 -1.98 -16.55 11.98
CA GLY A 104 -1.11 -17.54 12.59
C GLY A 104 0.17 -17.88 11.83
N ALA A 105 0.45 -17.24 10.70
CA ALA A 105 1.75 -17.31 10.05
C ALA A 105 2.82 -16.58 10.89
N ARG A 106 4.06 -17.06 10.84
CA ARG A 106 5.16 -16.57 11.69
C ARG A 106 6.33 -16.10 10.84
N ILE A 107 7.03 -15.08 11.32
CA ILE A 107 8.26 -14.59 10.68
C ILE A 107 9.42 -15.44 11.19
N VAL A 108 9.81 -16.44 10.39
CA VAL A 108 10.86 -17.42 10.74
C VAL A 108 12.26 -16.93 10.35
N LEU A 109 12.34 -16.00 9.40
CA LEU A 109 13.59 -15.35 9.00
C LEU A 109 13.54 -13.88 9.41
N ASP A 110 14.54 -13.38 10.10
CA ASP A 110 14.71 -11.96 10.40
C ASP A 110 15.41 -11.25 9.23
N GLY A 111 15.51 -9.92 9.31
CA GLY A 111 16.14 -9.07 8.29
C GLY A 111 15.17 -8.63 7.19
N MET A 112 13.88 -8.96 7.32
CA MET A 112 12.85 -8.36 6.49
C MET A 112 12.59 -6.92 6.92
N ASP A 113 12.71 -6.00 5.97
CA ASP A 113 12.06 -4.71 6.07
C ASP A 113 11.39 -4.40 4.71
N GLY A 114 10.48 -3.43 4.69
CA GLY A 114 9.86 -2.99 3.44
C GLY A 114 10.83 -2.22 2.52
N SER A 115 12.07 -2.01 2.95
CA SER A 115 13.07 -1.24 2.22
C SER A 115 13.92 -2.13 1.29
N ALA A 116 14.67 -1.46 0.43
CA ALA A 116 15.63 -2.06 -0.47
C ALA A 116 17.07 -2.11 0.14
N HIS A 117 17.21 -1.85 1.44
CA HIS A 117 18.50 -1.73 2.11
C HIS A 117 18.97 -3.02 2.83
N SER A 118 18.07 -3.96 3.11
CA SER A 118 18.40 -5.22 3.81
C SER A 118 18.34 -6.42 2.88
N THR A 119 19.34 -7.31 2.98
CA THR A 119 19.39 -8.60 2.28
C THR A 119 19.90 -9.75 3.17
N GLU A 120 20.24 -9.48 4.43
CA GLU A 120 20.74 -10.52 5.33
C GLU A 120 19.56 -11.25 5.96
N TYR A 121 19.40 -12.53 5.59
CA TYR A 121 18.43 -13.41 6.21
C TYR A 121 19.09 -14.22 7.30
N ILE A 122 18.63 -14.03 8.52
CA ILE A 122 19.10 -14.78 9.68
C ILE A 122 17.91 -15.57 10.21
N LEU A 123 18.13 -16.84 10.53
CA LEU A 123 17.09 -17.63 11.20
C LEU A 123 16.70 -16.91 12.48
N ASN A 124 15.40 -16.59 12.61
CA ASN A 124 14.90 -15.94 13.79
C ASN A 124 14.83 -16.96 14.94
N GLY A 125 15.82 -16.93 15.82
CA GLY A 125 15.84 -17.78 17.02
C GLY A 125 14.78 -17.43 18.07
N ARG A 126 14.07 -16.31 17.90
CA ARG A 126 13.02 -15.84 18.82
C ARG A 126 11.61 -16.23 18.39
N VAL A 127 11.43 -16.94 17.27
CA VAL A 127 10.11 -17.34 16.79
C VAL A 127 9.37 -18.05 17.92
N PRO A 128 8.28 -17.45 18.44
CA PRO A 128 7.50 -18.11 19.46
C PRO A 128 6.82 -19.33 18.82
N LEU A 129 7.22 -20.53 19.24
CA LEU A 129 6.59 -21.75 18.75
C LEU A 129 5.21 -21.97 19.39
N THR A 130 5.03 -21.50 20.63
CA THR A 130 3.81 -21.69 21.41
C THR A 130 3.40 -20.50 22.30
N SER A 131 4.30 -19.57 22.61
CA SER A 131 4.05 -18.50 23.59
C SER A 131 3.22 -17.32 23.06
N ASP A 132 2.98 -17.28 21.76
CA ASP A 132 2.20 -16.27 21.03
C ASP A 132 0.84 -16.81 20.56
N LEU A 133 0.47 -18.01 21.00
CA LEU A 133 -0.80 -18.61 20.64
C LEU A 133 -1.93 -17.99 21.47
N MET A 134 -2.99 -17.56 20.78
CA MET A 134 -4.25 -17.20 21.42
C MET A 134 -5.34 -18.19 21.04
N GLU A 135 -6.20 -18.51 22.00
CA GLU A 135 -7.43 -19.25 21.73
C GLU A 135 -8.40 -18.36 20.96
N VAL A 136 -8.83 -18.82 19.79
CA VAL A 136 -9.86 -18.19 18.98
C VAL A 136 -11.00 -19.17 18.77
N LYS A 137 -12.22 -18.64 18.77
CA LYS A 137 -13.43 -19.44 18.54
C LYS A 137 -13.95 -19.22 17.12
N ILE A 138 -13.98 -20.28 16.33
CA ILE A 138 -14.54 -20.30 14.97
C ILE A 138 -15.76 -21.23 14.99
N GLY A 139 -16.96 -20.65 15.06
CA GLY A 139 -18.18 -21.42 15.24
C GLY A 139 -18.18 -22.16 16.58
N SER A 140 -18.22 -23.49 16.54
CA SER A 140 -18.14 -24.36 17.73
C SER A 140 -16.71 -24.80 18.08
N GLN A 141 -15.74 -24.57 17.19
CA GLN A 141 -14.36 -25.01 17.37
C GLN A 141 -13.55 -23.95 18.13
N VAL A 142 -12.66 -24.41 19.01
CA VAL A 142 -11.62 -23.59 19.66
C VAL A 142 -10.29 -23.99 19.02
N MET A 143 -9.56 -23.00 18.55
CA MET A 143 -8.28 -23.18 17.88
C MET A 143 -7.23 -22.25 18.51
N ASN A 144 -5.98 -22.69 18.51
CA ASN A 144 -4.86 -21.82 18.87
C ASN A 144 -4.27 -21.20 17.60
N VAL A 145 -4.21 -19.88 17.56
CA VAL A 145 -3.68 -19.12 16.42
C VAL A 145 -2.58 -18.20 16.92
N SER A 146 -1.45 -18.20 16.23
CA SER A 146 -0.37 -17.23 16.51
C SER A 146 -0.87 -15.81 16.23
N THR A 147 -0.61 -14.92 17.16
CA THR A 147 -0.95 -13.49 17.05
C THR A 147 0.19 -12.62 16.56
N SER A 148 1.34 -13.24 16.28
CA SER A 148 2.59 -12.54 15.97
C SER A 148 2.45 -11.62 14.77
N LYS A 149 2.03 -12.14 13.61
CA LYS A 149 1.87 -11.36 12.37
C LYS A 149 0.72 -11.87 11.49
N PRO A 150 -0.47 -11.27 11.61
CA PRO A 150 -1.53 -11.49 10.64
C PRO A 150 -1.09 -10.98 9.26
N VAL A 151 -1.56 -11.60 8.20
CA VAL A 151 -1.30 -11.16 6.82
C VAL A 151 -2.63 -10.92 6.13
N ILE A 152 -2.71 -9.82 5.39
CA ILE A 152 -3.84 -9.53 4.52
C ILE A 152 -3.31 -9.19 3.13
N ALA A 153 -3.71 -9.97 2.13
CA ALA A 153 -3.17 -9.86 0.79
C ALA A 153 -4.27 -9.65 -0.22
N PHE A 154 -4.17 -8.58 -1.01
CA PHE A 154 -5.06 -8.31 -2.12
C PHE A 154 -4.45 -7.32 -3.10
N SER A 155 -4.86 -7.48 -4.37
CA SER A 155 -4.27 -6.75 -5.49
C SER A 155 -4.70 -5.30 -5.54
N ALA A 156 -3.76 -4.43 -5.92
CA ALA A 156 -4.04 -3.07 -6.36
C ALA A 156 -4.28 -2.98 -7.88
N GLU A 157 -4.11 -4.10 -8.61
CA GLU A 157 -4.28 -4.30 -10.06
C GLU A 157 -3.77 -3.14 -10.91
N THR A 158 -2.46 -2.92 -11.03
CA THR A 158 -1.91 -1.80 -11.82
C THR A 158 -1.04 -2.20 -13.01
N GLN A 159 -0.32 -3.32 -12.92
CA GLN A 159 0.54 -3.82 -14.01
C GLN A 159 -0.27 -4.27 -15.24
N ASP A 160 -1.32 -5.07 -15.06
CA ASP A 160 -2.19 -5.52 -16.17
C ASP A 160 -2.89 -4.35 -16.86
N MET A 161 -3.05 -3.21 -16.16
CA MET A 161 -3.74 -2.02 -16.67
C MET A 161 -2.89 -1.13 -17.56
N LEU A 162 -1.61 -1.02 -17.25
CA LEU A 162 -0.68 -0.19 -18.03
C LEU A 162 -0.38 -0.83 -19.39
N GLY A 163 -0.84 -2.07 -19.59
CA GLY A 163 -0.51 -2.92 -20.72
C GLY A 163 0.89 -3.50 -20.56
N VAL A 164 1.14 -4.64 -21.21
CA VAL A 164 2.40 -5.40 -21.09
C VAL A 164 3.62 -4.63 -21.68
N SER A 165 3.42 -3.46 -22.32
CA SER A 165 4.52 -2.71 -22.95
C SER A 165 4.38 -1.19 -22.82
N LEU A 166 4.66 -0.65 -21.63
CA LEU A 166 5.05 0.76 -21.54
C LEU A 166 6.33 0.97 -22.34
N ASN A 167 6.35 1.97 -23.23
CA ASN A 167 7.60 2.36 -23.86
C ASN A 167 8.52 3.08 -22.84
N TYR A 168 9.79 3.29 -23.19
CA TYR A 168 10.77 3.91 -22.30
C TYR A 168 10.28 5.25 -21.72
N GLY A 169 9.72 6.13 -22.55
CA GLY A 169 9.24 7.44 -22.11
C GLY A 169 8.02 7.36 -21.18
N GLU A 170 7.13 6.41 -21.41
CA GLU A 170 5.98 6.17 -20.52
C GLU A 170 6.41 5.59 -19.17
N MET A 171 7.40 4.71 -19.16
CA MET A 171 7.95 4.14 -17.94
C MET A 171 8.59 5.21 -17.03
N GLN A 172 9.35 6.14 -17.63
CA GLN A 172 9.92 7.29 -16.91
C GLN A 172 8.84 8.20 -16.33
N LYS A 173 7.77 8.47 -17.08
CA LYS A 173 6.62 9.24 -16.57
C LYS A 173 5.90 8.50 -15.45
N ALA A 174 5.72 7.19 -15.56
CA ALA A 174 5.05 6.38 -14.54
C ALA A 174 5.82 6.40 -13.21
N ARG A 175 7.16 6.31 -13.28
CA ARG A 175 8.06 6.38 -12.13
C ARG A 175 7.90 7.64 -11.29
N ILE A 176 7.54 8.75 -11.93
CA ILE A 176 7.30 10.05 -11.27
C ILE A 176 5.81 10.40 -11.13
N ASN A 177 4.91 9.41 -11.24
CA ASN A 177 3.44 9.59 -11.15
C ASN A 177 2.86 10.59 -12.18
N GLN A 178 3.50 10.76 -13.33
CA GLN A 178 3.08 11.70 -14.39
C GLN A 178 2.49 11.01 -15.63
N LEU A 179 2.30 9.68 -15.60
CA LEU A 179 1.66 8.99 -16.70
C LEU A 179 0.14 8.96 -16.49
N SER A 180 -0.61 9.68 -17.33
CA SER A 180 -2.08 9.75 -17.22
C SER A 180 -2.77 8.39 -17.21
N LYS A 181 -2.21 7.38 -17.90
CA LYS A 181 -2.71 5.99 -17.87
C LYS A 181 -2.75 5.38 -16.45
N GLN A 182 -1.85 5.79 -15.55
CA GLN A 182 -1.87 5.34 -14.14
C GLN A 182 -3.13 5.77 -13.39
N ARG A 183 -3.83 6.79 -13.92
CA ARG A 183 -5.04 7.40 -13.35
C ARG A 183 -6.30 7.05 -14.16
N ALA A 184 -6.16 6.87 -15.49
CA ALA A 184 -7.28 6.67 -16.40
C ALA A 184 -7.69 5.18 -16.61
N GLY A 185 -6.78 4.21 -16.44
CA GLY A 185 -7.01 2.80 -16.82
C GLY A 185 -7.91 1.98 -15.88
N GLN A 186 -7.82 2.18 -14.57
CA GLN A 186 -8.87 1.86 -13.60
C GLN A 186 -9.07 3.08 -12.74
N THR A 187 -10.33 3.42 -12.52
CA THR A 187 -10.72 4.56 -11.71
C THR A 187 -10.26 4.36 -10.27
N LEU A 188 -10.01 5.47 -9.56
CA LEU A 188 -9.76 5.47 -8.11
C LEU A 188 -10.74 4.54 -7.38
N GLY A 189 -11.99 4.54 -7.82
CA GLY A 189 -13.11 3.81 -7.25
C GLY A 189 -12.97 2.31 -7.34
N HIS A 190 -12.30 1.77 -8.36
CA HIS A 190 -11.97 0.34 -8.36
C HIS A 190 -11.02 0.01 -7.22
N ARG A 191 -9.95 0.79 -7.04
CA ARG A 191 -8.98 0.59 -5.96
C ARG A 191 -9.63 0.79 -4.59
N VAL A 192 -10.48 1.81 -4.43
CA VAL A 192 -11.27 2.02 -3.19
C VAL A 192 -12.12 0.78 -2.87
N ARG A 193 -12.79 0.20 -3.87
CA ARG A 193 -13.60 -1.02 -3.70
C ARG A 193 -12.76 -2.24 -3.36
N MET A 194 -11.59 -2.40 -3.98
CA MET A 194 -10.67 -3.50 -3.67
C MET A 194 -10.17 -3.42 -2.23
N TRP A 195 -9.74 -2.23 -1.81
CA TRP A 195 -9.34 -2.00 -0.42
C TRP A 195 -10.50 -2.23 0.56
N TYR A 196 -11.69 -1.68 0.26
CA TYR A 196 -12.90 -1.89 1.05
C TYR A 196 -13.20 -3.38 1.20
N ARG A 197 -13.19 -4.16 0.12
CA ARG A 197 -13.45 -5.61 0.15
C ARG A 197 -12.40 -6.38 0.96
N GLY A 198 -11.15 -5.95 0.92
CA GLY A 198 -10.08 -6.54 1.73
C GLY A 198 -10.20 -6.21 3.23
N MET A 199 -10.85 -5.10 3.59
CA MET A 199 -10.91 -4.64 4.99
C MET A 199 -12.27 -4.82 5.65
N ALA A 200 -13.36 -4.86 4.88
CA ALA A 200 -14.70 -4.93 5.44
C ALA A 200 -14.97 -6.32 6.02
N LEU A 201 -15.30 -6.41 7.32
CA LEU A 201 -15.61 -7.71 7.96
C LEU A 201 -16.79 -8.42 7.27
N THR A 202 -17.70 -7.65 6.67
CA THR A 202 -18.83 -8.19 5.91
C THR A 202 -18.43 -8.95 4.65
N SER A 203 -17.20 -8.76 4.15
CA SER A 203 -16.62 -9.54 3.06
C SER A 203 -16.15 -10.93 3.48
N TYR A 204 -16.09 -11.21 4.79
CA TYR A 204 -15.67 -12.48 5.36
C TYR A 204 -16.83 -13.24 6.00
N ALA A 205 -16.67 -14.57 6.12
CA ALA A 205 -17.64 -15.44 6.75
C ALA A 205 -17.93 -14.99 8.20
N PRO A 206 -19.20 -15.02 8.67
CA PRO A 206 -19.56 -14.50 10.00
C PRO A 206 -18.72 -15.07 11.16
N ALA A 207 -18.41 -16.37 11.11
CA ALA A 207 -17.61 -17.05 12.13
C ALA A 207 -16.15 -16.56 12.22
N PHE A 208 -15.64 -15.90 11.17
CA PHE A 208 -14.26 -15.42 11.11
C PHE A 208 -14.11 -13.94 11.52
N ARG A 209 -15.21 -13.17 11.49
CA ARG A 209 -15.20 -11.72 11.78
C ARG A 209 -14.71 -11.42 13.19
N SER A 210 -15.21 -12.17 14.17
CA SER A 210 -14.80 -12.04 15.58
C SER A 210 -13.32 -12.36 15.77
N VAL A 211 -12.80 -13.35 15.02
CA VAL A 211 -11.39 -13.72 15.06
C VAL A 211 -10.52 -12.61 14.48
N MET A 212 -10.90 -12.04 13.34
CA MET A 212 -10.20 -10.88 12.77
C MET A 212 -10.16 -9.70 13.74
N GLN A 213 -11.27 -9.38 14.41
CA GLN A 213 -11.33 -8.33 15.42
C GLN A 213 -10.45 -8.61 16.65
N GLN A 214 -10.34 -9.87 17.05
CA GLN A 214 -9.51 -10.29 18.16
C GLN A 214 -8.01 -10.25 17.84
N VAL A 215 -7.63 -10.65 16.63
CA VAL A 215 -6.24 -10.84 16.23
C VAL A 215 -5.64 -9.55 15.66
N ILE A 216 -6.38 -8.80 14.84
CA ILE A 216 -5.86 -7.64 14.10
C ILE A 216 -6.03 -6.37 14.93
N LYS A 217 -4.91 -5.73 15.25
CA LYS A 217 -4.84 -4.51 16.09
C LYS A 217 -4.51 -3.25 15.31
N SER A 218 -3.87 -3.38 14.16
CA SER A 218 -3.60 -2.31 13.19
C SER A 218 -3.29 -2.93 11.82
N ILE A 219 -3.34 -2.13 10.76
CA ILE A 219 -2.98 -2.55 9.40
C ILE A 219 -1.71 -1.80 9.00
N GLY A 220 -0.60 -2.50 8.86
CA GLY A 220 0.63 -1.93 8.31
C GLY A 220 0.64 -2.05 6.79
N VAL A 221 0.90 -0.94 6.10
CA VAL A 221 0.93 -0.90 4.64
C VAL A 221 2.00 0.06 4.11
N GLY A 222 2.56 -0.25 2.95
CA GLY A 222 3.48 0.60 2.20
C GLY A 222 2.80 1.20 0.95
N PRO A 223 3.44 1.23 -0.22
CA PRO A 223 2.92 1.90 -1.41
C PRO A 223 1.88 1.05 -2.16
N TRP A 224 0.76 0.71 -1.55
CA TRP A 224 -0.24 -0.12 -2.22
C TRP A 224 -0.71 0.52 -3.54
N GLY A 225 -0.48 -0.20 -4.64
CA GLY A 225 -0.73 0.28 -6.01
C GLY A 225 0.41 1.09 -6.63
N GLY A 226 1.48 1.41 -5.90
CA GLY A 226 2.78 1.80 -6.43
C GLY A 226 3.71 0.60 -6.59
N GLY A 227 5.03 0.81 -6.58
CA GLY A 227 5.99 -0.31 -6.64
C GLY A 227 6.17 -0.90 -8.05
N LEU A 228 6.26 -2.23 -8.13
CA LEU A 228 6.47 -3.02 -9.37
C LEU A 228 5.34 -2.77 -10.37
N SER A 229 4.19 -2.54 -9.77
CA SER A 229 2.91 -2.22 -10.34
C SER A 229 2.90 -0.91 -11.15
N PHE A 230 3.92 -0.05 -10.99
CA PHE A 230 4.08 1.26 -11.65
C PHE A 230 2.83 2.14 -11.60
N GLY A 231 1.94 1.97 -10.62
CA GLY A 231 0.82 2.87 -10.43
C GLY A 231 1.23 4.14 -9.69
N ASP A 232 0.33 5.12 -9.72
CA ASP A 232 0.49 6.39 -9.03
C ASP A 232 0.34 6.17 -7.51
N SER A 233 1.43 6.35 -6.76
CA SER A 233 1.48 6.12 -5.30
C SER A 233 0.53 7.03 -4.52
N ALA A 234 0.25 8.24 -5.00
CA ALA A 234 -0.71 9.15 -4.37
C ALA A 234 -2.16 8.69 -4.60
N VAL A 235 -2.48 8.18 -5.79
CA VAL A 235 -3.78 7.54 -6.04
C VAL A 235 -3.93 6.29 -5.19
N GLY A 236 -2.88 5.49 -5.05
CA GLY A 236 -2.83 4.34 -4.14
C GLY A 236 -3.17 4.73 -2.71
N PHE A 237 -2.46 5.72 -2.14
CA PHE A 237 -2.73 6.26 -0.82
C PHE A 237 -4.17 6.73 -0.63
N LEU A 238 -4.70 7.52 -1.57
CA LEU A 238 -6.09 7.98 -1.53
C LEU A 238 -7.08 6.82 -1.50
N ALA A 239 -6.86 5.81 -2.34
CA ALA A 239 -7.72 4.64 -2.43
C ALA A 239 -7.77 3.87 -1.09
N MET A 240 -6.60 3.67 -0.47
CA MET A 240 -6.51 3.01 0.83
C MET A 240 -7.25 3.80 1.90
N TRP A 241 -6.96 5.10 2.03
CA TRP A 241 -7.51 5.91 3.10
C TRP A 241 -9.04 5.99 3.02
N ILE A 242 -9.57 6.24 1.81
CA ILE A 242 -11.01 6.26 1.54
C ILE A 242 -11.64 4.88 1.78
N GLY A 243 -11.06 3.82 1.21
CA GLY A 243 -11.58 2.46 1.33
C GLY A 243 -11.56 1.95 2.78
N HIS A 244 -10.56 2.36 3.56
CA HIS A 244 -10.43 1.97 4.96
C HIS A 244 -11.49 2.68 5.81
N ALA A 245 -11.66 4.00 5.63
CA ALA A 245 -12.73 4.76 6.28
C ALA A 245 -14.12 4.19 5.93
N ALA A 246 -14.32 3.82 4.66
CA ALA A 246 -15.53 3.16 4.19
C ALA A 246 -15.83 1.84 4.90
N ALA A 247 -14.79 1.05 5.16
CA ALA A 247 -14.90 -0.25 5.81
C ALA A 247 -15.20 -0.14 7.31
N ALA A 248 -15.01 1.04 7.92
CA ALA A 248 -15.12 1.24 9.36
C ALA A 248 -16.44 0.76 9.97
N GLY A 249 -17.57 1.03 9.30
CA GLY A 249 -18.88 0.61 9.79
C GLY A 249 -19.05 -0.91 9.91
N SER A 250 -18.29 -1.70 9.13
CA SER A 250 -18.36 -3.17 9.22
C SER A 250 -17.69 -3.74 10.48
N TRP A 251 -16.88 -2.94 11.19
CA TRP A 251 -16.16 -3.33 12.40
C TRP A 251 -16.93 -3.05 13.70
N GLY A 252 -18.11 -2.44 13.61
CA GLY A 252 -18.99 -2.16 14.76
C GLY A 252 -18.36 -1.17 15.76
N ASP A 253 -18.74 -1.30 17.03
CA ASP A 253 -18.37 -0.35 18.10
C ASP A 253 -16.87 -0.34 18.43
N ALA A 254 -16.16 -1.45 18.16
CA ALA A 254 -14.69 -1.49 18.30
C ALA A 254 -14.00 -0.53 17.32
N GLY A 255 -14.68 -0.19 16.23
CA GLY A 255 -14.13 0.52 15.08
C GLY A 255 -13.10 -0.31 14.34
N ILE A 256 -12.74 0.14 13.14
CA ILE A 256 -11.67 -0.48 12.36
C ILE A 256 -10.30 -0.29 13.05
N PRO A 257 -9.37 -1.25 12.91
CA PRO A 257 -7.99 -1.09 13.34
C PRO A 257 -7.36 0.12 12.65
N PRO A 258 -6.40 0.82 13.28
CA PRO A 258 -5.72 1.93 12.63
C PRO A 258 -4.99 1.53 11.35
N LEU A 259 -5.00 2.44 10.37
CA LEU A 259 -4.21 2.35 9.15
C LEU A 259 -2.82 2.95 9.36
N ASP A 260 -1.79 2.11 9.38
CA ASP A 260 -0.39 2.50 9.56
C ASP A 260 0.33 2.54 8.22
N TYR A 261 0.53 3.74 7.69
CA TYR A 261 1.17 3.98 6.41
C TYR A 261 2.68 4.20 6.57
N TYR A 262 3.47 3.26 6.09
CA TYR A 262 4.92 3.28 6.16
C TYR A 262 5.51 3.85 4.88
N LEU A 263 6.22 4.96 5.02
CA LEU A 263 6.81 5.69 3.91
C LEU A 263 8.28 5.31 3.77
N TYR A 264 8.63 4.76 2.61
CA TYR A 264 9.98 4.29 2.33
C TYR A 264 10.67 5.20 1.32
N SER A 265 11.85 5.73 1.66
CA SER A 265 12.71 6.42 0.68
C SER A 265 13.21 5.46 -0.39
N ALA A 266 13.55 4.23 -0.03
CA ALA A 266 13.96 3.17 -0.95
C ALA A 266 13.11 1.93 -0.76
N PHE A 267 11.93 1.89 -1.38
CA PHE A 267 11.07 0.71 -1.36
C PHE A 267 11.59 -0.39 -2.29
N THR A 268 11.44 -1.67 -1.90
CA THR A 268 11.98 -2.83 -2.63
C THR A 268 11.52 -2.96 -4.09
N GLU A 269 10.44 -2.32 -4.51
CA GLU A 269 9.92 -2.49 -5.87
C GLU A 269 10.05 -1.25 -6.75
N ASN A 270 10.11 -0.08 -6.13
CA ASN A 270 10.19 1.19 -6.85
C ASN A 270 10.77 2.24 -5.89
N PRO A 271 12.11 2.28 -5.77
CA PRO A 271 12.77 3.23 -4.88
C PRO A 271 12.36 4.67 -5.19
N SER A 272 12.16 5.47 -4.14
CA SER A 272 11.75 6.88 -4.16
C SER A 272 10.36 7.22 -4.72
N ASN A 273 9.62 6.32 -5.35
CA ASN A 273 8.29 6.65 -5.87
C ASN A 273 7.28 7.02 -4.77
N GLN A 274 7.46 6.50 -3.55
CA GLN A 274 6.66 6.91 -2.39
C GLN A 274 6.95 8.33 -1.93
N CYS A 275 8.13 8.86 -2.20
CA CYS A 275 8.44 10.23 -1.80
C CYS A 275 7.48 11.24 -2.43
N LEU A 276 6.81 10.87 -3.53
CA LEU A 276 5.88 11.70 -4.29
C LEU A 276 4.52 11.91 -3.59
N VAL A 277 4.27 11.24 -2.45
CA VAL A 277 3.08 11.54 -1.63
C VAL A 277 3.34 12.66 -0.62
N HIS A 278 4.61 13.01 -0.38
CA HIS A 278 5.01 14.10 0.50
C HIS A 278 4.86 15.46 -0.17
N SER A 279 4.81 16.54 0.61
CA SER A 279 4.94 17.90 0.08
C SER A 279 6.34 18.16 -0.46
N TYR A 280 6.52 19.24 -1.21
CA TYR A 280 7.75 19.52 -1.93
C TYR A 280 9.03 19.33 -1.10
N SER A 281 9.14 19.97 0.07
CA SER A 281 10.34 19.88 0.92
C SER A 281 10.58 18.47 1.45
N ASN A 282 9.51 17.79 1.88
CA ASN A 282 9.57 16.45 2.44
C ASN A 282 9.86 15.40 1.36
N CYS A 283 9.32 15.58 0.15
CA CYS A 283 9.60 14.76 -1.02
C CYS A 283 11.07 14.85 -1.41
N MET A 284 11.62 16.07 -1.49
CA MET A 284 13.03 16.28 -1.78
C MET A 284 13.93 15.64 -0.72
N ALA A 285 13.60 15.78 0.56
CA ALA A 285 14.34 15.14 1.65
C ALA A 285 14.27 13.60 1.59
N CYS A 286 13.11 13.04 1.24
CA CYS A 286 12.92 11.59 1.06
C CYS A 286 13.73 11.04 -0.12
N ILE A 287 13.74 11.76 -1.25
CA ILE A 287 14.55 11.39 -2.42
C ILE A 287 16.05 11.51 -2.08
N ALA A 288 16.47 12.57 -1.39
CA ALA A 288 17.85 12.72 -0.91
C ALA A 288 18.26 11.54 -0.01
N ALA A 289 17.42 11.16 0.95
CA ALA A 289 17.67 10.01 1.82
C ALA A 289 17.79 8.68 1.05
N CYS A 290 17.08 8.51 -0.06
CA CYS A 290 17.27 7.36 -0.96
C CYS A 290 18.64 7.42 -1.65
N ASN A 291 19.02 8.57 -2.18
CA ASN A 291 20.27 8.75 -2.91
C ASN A 291 21.52 8.64 -2.00
N GLU A 292 21.43 9.09 -0.75
CA GLU A 292 22.51 9.02 0.24
C GLU A 292 22.78 7.58 0.72
N ARG A 293 21.73 6.77 0.82
CA ARG A 293 21.82 5.40 1.32
C ARG A 293 21.89 4.44 0.16
N LYS A 294 23.06 3.83 -0.05
CA LYS A 294 23.24 2.84 -1.11
C LYS A 294 22.16 1.75 -1.02
N VAL A 295 21.42 1.61 -2.11
CA VAL A 295 20.46 0.53 -2.28
C VAL A 295 21.21 -0.70 -2.81
N TRP A 296 20.95 -1.87 -2.24
CA TRP A 296 21.57 -3.10 -2.73
C TRP A 296 20.96 -3.49 -4.09
N PRO A 297 21.74 -3.90 -5.10
CA PRO A 297 21.19 -4.31 -6.40
C PRO A 297 20.19 -5.48 -6.33
N ALA A 298 20.37 -6.40 -5.38
CA ALA A 298 19.41 -7.46 -5.07
C ALA A 298 18.27 -7.00 -4.14
N GLY A 299 18.40 -5.80 -3.56
CA GLY A 299 17.42 -5.20 -2.67
C GLY A 299 16.21 -4.63 -3.42
N TYR A 300 16.25 -4.52 -4.75
CA TYR A 300 15.13 -4.02 -5.53
C TYR A 300 14.97 -4.71 -6.88
N TRP A 301 13.80 -4.50 -7.49
CA TRP A 301 13.58 -4.85 -8.90
C TRP A 301 13.15 -3.61 -9.67
N LEU A 302 13.83 -3.34 -10.79
CA LEU A 302 13.50 -2.23 -11.67
C LEU A 302 13.97 -2.54 -13.10
N PRO A 303 13.09 -2.49 -14.13
CA PRO A 303 13.51 -2.69 -15.51
C PRO A 303 14.41 -1.54 -15.96
N GLN A 304 15.31 -1.83 -16.91
CA GLN A 304 16.26 -0.85 -17.44
C GLN A 304 15.57 0.46 -17.90
N SER A 305 14.37 0.35 -18.48
CA SER A 305 13.59 1.49 -18.97
C SER A 305 13.05 2.41 -17.87
N ALA A 306 13.10 2.01 -16.60
CA ALA A 306 12.58 2.78 -15.48
C ALA A 306 13.66 3.57 -14.70
N TYR A 307 14.96 3.39 -14.97
CA TYR A 307 16.01 4.16 -14.28
C TYR A 307 15.96 5.64 -14.64
N ALA A 308 15.87 6.53 -13.64
CA ALA A 308 15.60 7.95 -13.87
C ALA A 308 16.81 8.73 -14.42
N THR A 309 18.01 8.25 -14.14
CA THR A 309 19.30 8.89 -14.49
C THR A 309 20.06 8.13 -15.58
N GLY A 310 19.57 6.97 -16.03
CA GLY A 310 20.33 6.01 -16.84
C GLY A 310 21.49 5.34 -16.09
N ASP A 311 21.77 5.77 -14.85
CA ASP A 311 22.75 5.13 -13.96
C ASP A 311 22.10 3.92 -13.28
N HIS A 312 22.48 2.73 -13.73
CA HIS A 312 21.97 1.48 -13.17
C HIS A 312 22.43 1.20 -11.74
N SER A 313 23.40 1.96 -11.22
CA SER A 313 23.83 1.87 -9.82
C SER A 313 22.96 2.69 -8.87
N ASN A 314 22.11 3.58 -9.39
CA ASN A 314 21.22 4.41 -8.61
C ASN A 314 19.74 4.26 -9.04
N PRO A 315 18.94 3.47 -8.29
CA PRO A 315 17.53 3.24 -8.64
C PRO A 315 16.58 4.34 -8.15
N CYS A 316 17.07 5.32 -7.37
CA CYS A 316 16.27 6.41 -6.82
C CYS A 316 15.87 7.43 -7.88
N LEU A 317 14.91 8.31 -7.54
CA LEU A 317 14.54 9.44 -8.39
C LEU A 317 15.63 10.52 -8.38
N THR A 318 15.60 11.42 -9.38
CA THR A 318 16.69 12.37 -9.60
C THR A 318 16.70 13.55 -8.63
N GLY A 319 15.59 13.79 -7.93
CA GLY A 319 15.43 14.95 -7.06
C GLY A 319 15.29 16.23 -7.86
N LYS A 320 14.79 16.16 -9.09
CA LYS A 320 14.46 17.37 -9.85
C LYS A 320 13.18 17.98 -9.31
N SER A 321 13.13 19.30 -9.23
CA SER A 321 12.01 20.04 -8.64
C SER A 321 10.63 19.66 -9.22
N HIS A 322 10.57 19.33 -10.52
CA HIS A 322 9.30 18.96 -11.18
C HIS A 322 8.81 17.53 -10.86
N GLU A 323 9.59 16.73 -10.12
CA GLU A 323 9.18 15.39 -9.69
C GLU A 323 8.29 15.46 -8.45
N CYS A 324 8.56 16.41 -7.54
CA CYS A 324 7.85 16.53 -6.27
C CYS A 324 6.59 17.41 -6.39
N PRO A 325 5.48 17.02 -5.75
CA PRO A 325 4.29 17.85 -5.71
C PRO A 325 4.50 19.08 -4.82
N GLU A 326 3.70 20.12 -5.02
CA GLU A 326 3.70 21.27 -4.13
C GLU A 326 3.08 20.91 -2.78
N ARG A 327 2.02 20.10 -2.81
CA ARG A 327 1.22 19.70 -1.65
C ARG A 327 1.28 18.19 -1.41
N GLY A 328 1.41 17.83 -0.14
CA GLY A 328 1.54 16.45 0.29
C GLY A 328 0.31 15.90 1.02
N LEU A 329 0.44 14.66 1.47
CA LEU A 329 -0.55 13.96 2.28
C LEU A 329 -0.92 14.70 3.58
N GLU A 330 0.01 15.42 4.20
CA GLU A 330 -0.23 16.30 5.35
C GLU A 330 -1.28 17.38 5.07
N THR A 331 -1.18 18.02 3.90
CA THR A 331 -2.07 19.11 3.49
C THR A 331 -3.46 18.55 3.23
N LEU A 332 -3.51 17.38 2.59
CA LEU A 332 -4.77 16.68 2.36
C LEU A 332 -5.42 16.27 3.69
N TRP A 333 -4.65 15.72 4.62
CA TRP A 333 -5.11 15.31 5.94
C TRP A 333 -5.77 16.47 6.69
N TRP A 334 -5.12 17.64 6.77
CA TRP A 334 -5.68 18.81 7.45
C TRP A 334 -7.02 19.27 6.87
N ASN A 335 -7.22 19.12 5.56
CA ASN A 335 -8.42 19.61 4.90
C ASN A 335 -9.57 18.57 4.88
N TRP A 336 -9.24 17.28 4.97
CA TRP A 336 -10.17 16.19 4.70
C TRP A 336 -10.39 15.20 5.83
N ASN A 337 -9.56 15.15 6.87
CA ASN A 337 -9.68 14.10 7.89
C ASN A 337 -11.07 14.06 8.56
N GLU A 338 -11.71 15.21 8.78
CA GLU A 338 -13.07 15.29 9.36
C GLU A 338 -14.20 15.33 8.31
N ARG A 339 -13.88 15.08 7.03
CA ARG A 339 -14.86 15.10 5.94
C ARG A 339 -15.33 13.67 5.63
N PRO A 340 -16.55 13.51 5.07
CA PRO A 340 -17.00 12.21 4.57
C PRO A 340 -16.08 11.67 3.46
N ALA A 341 -15.66 10.42 3.59
CA ALA A 341 -14.83 9.72 2.61
C ALA A 341 -15.46 9.69 1.21
N GLY A 342 -16.79 9.59 1.13
CA GLY A 342 -17.52 9.65 -0.13
C GLY A 342 -17.35 10.98 -0.88
N HIS A 343 -17.17 12.09 -0.17
CA HIS A 343 -16.96 13.40 -0.78
C HIS A 343 -15.56 13.51 -1.39
N LEU A 344 -14.52 13.09 -0.65
CA LEU A 344 -13.15 13.05 -1.18
C LEU A 344 -13.07 12.14 -2.41
N TRP A 345 -13.70 10.96 -2.34
CA TRP A 345 -13.76 10.02 -3.46
C TRP A 345 -14.35 10.66 -4.72
N GLN A 346 -15.56 11.22 -4.61
CA GLN A 346 -16.24 11.83 -5.76
C GLN A 346 -15.45 12.98 -6.40
N MET A 347 -14.86 13.83 -5.57
CA MET A 347 -14.04 14.94 -6.04
C MET A 347 -12.79 14.44 -6.78
N VAL A 348 -12.06 13.47 -6.22
CA VAL A 348 -10.86 12.93 -6.87
C VAL A 348 -11.21 12.25 -8.20
N GLU A 349 -12.30 11.48 -8.24
CA GLU A 349 -12.79 10.86 -9.48
C GLU A 349 -13.14 11.91 -10.53
N GLY A 350 -13.88 12.95 -10.16
CA GLY A 350 -14.24 14.05 -11.06
C GLY A 350 -13.01 14.70 -11.67
N MET A 351 -12.00 15.00 -10.85
CA MET A 351 -10.75 15.59 -11.34
C MET A 351 -9.94 14.63 -12.23
N ILE A 352 -9.79 13.36 -11.83
CA ILE A 352 -9.09 12.36 -12.66
C ILE A 352 -9.79 12.26 -14.01
N TRP A 353 -11.12 12.24 -14.01
CA TRP A 353 -11.93 12.21 -15.22
C TRP A 353 -11.68 13.44 -16.08
N ASP A 354 -11.79 14.65 -15.53
CA ASP A 354 -11.63 15.90 -16.28
C ASP A 354 -10.25 16.03 -16.92
N HIS A 355 -9.22 15.45 -16.30
CA HIS A 355 -7.84 15.48 -16.77
C HIS A 355 -7.37 14.21 -17.50
N ARG A 356 -8.22 13.21 -17.73
CA ARG A 356 -7.82 11.90 -18.29
C ARG A 356 -7.18 11.97 -19.69
N ASN A 357 -7.56 12.96 -20.48
CA ASN A 357 -7.06 13.16 -21.84
C ASN A 357 -5.92 14.20 -21.92
N ASP A 358 -5.58 14.85 -20.81
CA ASP A 358 -4.54 15.86 -20.79
C ASP A 358 -3.16 15.22 -20.62
N GLN A 359 -2.49 14.94 -21.74
CA GLN A 359 -1.13 14.39 -21.72
C GLN A 359 -0.05 15.39 -21.30
N SER A 360 -0.39 16.69 -21.24
CA SER A 360 0.52 17.74 -20.77
C SER A 360 0.53 17.87 -19.25
N PHE A 361 -0.34 17.13 -18.58
CA PHE A 361 -0.63 17.28 -17.18
C PHE A 361 0.44 16.67 -16.28
N ARG A 362 1.25 17.55 -15.68
CA ARG A 362 2.38 17.16 -14.81
C ARG A 362 2.06 17.20 -13.32
N LYS A 363 0.91 17.75 -12.93
CA LYS A 363 0.53 17.90 -11.52
C LYS A 363 0.26 16.55 -10.87
N SER A 364 0.67 16.40 -9.61
CA SER A 364 0.27 15.29 -8.76
C SER A 364 -1.22 15.35 -8.49
N VAL A 365 -1.87 14.20 -8.31
CA VAL A 365 -3.29 14.15 -7.90
C VAL A 365 -3.54 14.93 -6.60
N LEU A 366 -2.56 14.99 -5.69
CA LEU A 366 -2.67 15.74 -4.43
C LEU A 366 -2.76 17.25 -4.68
N ASP A 367 -1.95 17.79 -5.60
CA ASP A 367 -1.98 19.20 -5.96
C ASP A 367 -3.34 19.59 -6.52
N LEU A 368 -3.91 18.73 -7.36
CA LEU A 368 -5.22 18.94 -7.99
C LEU A 368 -6.34 18.96 -6.98
N VAL A 369 -6.33 18.02 -6.04
CA VAL A 369 -7.36 17.95 -4.99
C VAL A 369 -7.39 19.28 -4.27
N MET A 370 -6.21 19.80 -3.97
CA MET A 370 -6.09 21.02 -3.21
C MET A 370 -6.38 22.27 -4.05
N ASP A 371 -6.09 22.27 -5.35
CA ASP A 371 -6.48 23.36 -6.25
C ASP A 371 -8.01 23.45 -6.32
N GLU A 372 -8.66 22.29 -6.37
CA GLU A 372 -10.11 22.19 -6.33
C GLU A 372 -10.69 22.66 -4.99
N VAL A 373 -10.07 22.32 -3.86
CA VAL A 373 -10.46 22.87 -2.54
C VAL A 373 -10.38 24.40 -2.53
N VAL A 374 -9.29 24.99 -3.02
CA VAL A 374 -9.13 26.45 -3.10
C VAL A 374 -10.18 27.07 -4.04
N ARG A 375 -10.47 26.42 -5.17
CA ARG A 375 -11.50 26.84 -6.12
C ARG A 375 -12.90 26.81 -5.49
N LEU A 376 -13.21 25.78 -4.72
CA LEU A 376 -14.49 25.64 -4.00
C LEU A 376 -14.61 26.63 -2.84
N GLN A 377 -13.54 26.93 -2.11
CA GLN A 377 -13.56 27.93 -1.04
C GLN A 377 -13.71 29.36 -1.56
N SER A 378 -13.17 29.64 -2.75
CA SER A 378 -13.28 30.96 -3.41
C SER A 378 -14.61 31.21 -4.11
N LYS A 379 -15.47 30.18 -4.27
CA LYS A 379 -16.80 30.30 -4.88
C LYS A 379 -17.88 29.83 -3.90
N ALA A 380 -18.85 30.68 -3.59
CA ALA A 380 -20.08 30.24 -2.94
C ALA A 380 -20.90 29.36 -3.92
N MET A 381 -20.60 28.07 -4.01
CA MET A 381 -21.38 27.13 -4.84
C MET A 381 -21.73 25.85 -4.09
N THR A 382 -23.00 25.48 -4.24
CA THR A 382 -23.56 24.17 -3.90
C THR A 382 -22.96 23.11 -4.84
N PRO A 383 -22.46 21.97 -4.33
CA PRO A 383 -21.85 20.94 -5.16
C PRO A 383 -22.81 20.48 -6.27
N GLN A 384 -22.38 20.52 -7.53
CA GLN A 384 -23.11 19.88 -8.63
C GLN A 384 -22.49 18.50 -8.88
N PHE A 385 -23.30 17.48 -8.63
CA PHE A 385 -22.91 16.08 -8.73
C PHE A 385 -23.10 15.56 -10.17
N PRO A 386 -22.16 14.79 -10.72
CA PRO A 386 -22.43 13.97 -11.90
C PRO A 386 -23.52 12.95 -11.55
N VAL A 387 -24.59 12.90 -12.36
CA VAL A 387 -25.71 11.97 -12.17
C VAL A 387 -25.19 10.54 -12.35
N ALA A 388 -25.62 9.62 -11.47
CA ALA A 388 -25.13 8.23 -11.34
C ALA A 388 -25.06 7.39 -12.63
N GLN A 389 -25.61 7.85 -13.75
CA GLN A 389 -25.57 7.19 -15.06
C GLN A 389 -24.17 7.19 -15.71
N THR A 390 -23.20 7.97 -15.22
CA THR A 390 -21.83 8.02 -15.81
C THR A 390 -20.92 6.85 -15.44
N TYR A 391 -21.37 5.92 -14.58
CA TYR A 391 -20.55 4.83 -14.03
C TYR A 391 -20.99 3.43 -14.48
N GLN A 392 -21.70 3.32 -15.61
CA GLN A 392 -22.00 2.02 -16.24
C GLN A 392 -20.90 1.57 -17.19
#